data_AF-A0A9E4CU84-F1
#
_entry.id   AF-A0A9E4CU84-F1
#
_cell.length_a   1.000
_cell.length_b   1.000
_cell.length_c   1.000
_cell.angle_alpha   90.00
_cell.angle_beta   90.00
_cell.angle_gamma   90.00
#
_symmetry.space_group_name_H-M   'P 1'
#
loop_
_entity.id
_entity.type
_entity.pdbx_description
1 polymer ?
#
loop_
_entity_poly.entity_id
_entity_poly.type
_entity_poly.pdbx_seq_one_letter_code
_entity_poly.pdbx_strand_id
1 'polypeptide(L)'
;TMTAPHMKDHGHGDLSAYVIALHIVGMYFFAPWIGMFVERVGHIRAVMVGAVVMGLGTVTAVVAGYVPALIFVGLWLLGLGWNVGLIAGSAILTTAVPEVSRVEVQGTADLTMSFCGGVAAFSSGFIKAAWGYHLLADAATVVSGLLLVLAYTQFLRSRRRPVLA
;
A
#
# COMPACT_ATOMS: atom_id res chain seq x y z
N THR A 1 -6.43 9.61 -7.28
CA THR A 1 -4.99 9.50 -7.61
C THR A 1 -4.58 10.61 -8.56
N MET A 2 -3.44 11.27 -8.32
CA MET A 2 -2.96 12.40 -9.14
C MET A 2 -2.10 11.99 -10.33
N THR A 3 -1.83 10.69 -10.49
CA THR A 3 -1.05 10.14 -11.60
C THR A 3 -1.69 10.40 -12.97
N ALA A 4 -3.02 10.28 -13.09
CA ALA A 4 -3.70 10.53 -14.37
C ALA A 4 -3.60 12.00 -14.83
N PRO A 5 -3.89 13.00 -13.97
CA PRO A 5 -3.57 14.39 -14.28
C PRO A 5 -2.08 14.62 -14.60
N HIS A 6 -1.17 14.02 -13.85
CA HIS A 6 0.28 14.16 -14.10
C HIS A 6 0.69 13.65 -15.48
N MET A 7 0.16 12.50 -15.94
CA MET A 7 0.46 12.01 -17.29
C MET A 7 -0.21 12.84 -18.38
N LYS A 8 -1.40 13.39 -18.13
CA LYS A 8 -2.05 14.33 -19.06
C LYS A 8 -1.19 15.58 -19.28
N ASP A 9 -0.62 16.13 -18.22
CA ASP A 9 0.25 17.31 -18.28
C ASP A 9 1.52 17.07 -19.14
N HIS A 10 1.91 15.81 -19.32
CA HIS A 10 3.08 15.39 -20.11
C HIS A 10 2.73 14.70 -21.44
N GLY A 11 1.51 14.92 -21.96
CA GLY A 11 1.10 14.41 -23.27
C GLY A 11 0.76 12.90 -23.32
N HIS A 12 0.64 12.25 -22.16
CA HIS A 12 0.36 10.81 -22.02
C HIS A 12 -1.03 10.54 -21.40
N GLY A 13 -2.00 11.44 -21.65
CA GLY A 13 -3.36 11.34 -21.09
C GLY A 13 -4.07 10.02 -21.43
N ASP A 14 -3.87 9.51 -22.64
CA ASP A 14 -4.54 8.29 -23.14
C ASP A 14 -4.09 7.02 -22.41
N LEU A 15 -2.88 7.04 -21.82
CA LEU A 15 -2.33 5.89 -21.08
C LEU A 15 -2.80 5.84 -19.63
N SER A 16 -3.41 6.91 -19.13
CA SER A 16 -3.75 7.05 -17.70
C SER A 16 -4.79 6.08 -17.20
N ALA A 17 -5.79 5.77 -18.03
CA ALA A 17 -6.79 4.76 -17.72
C ALA A 17 -6.15 3.37 -17.57
N TYR A 18 -5.19 3.03 -18.43
CA TYR A 18 -4.48 1.74 -18.38
C TYR A 18 -3.57 1.63 -17.15
N VAL A 19 -2.87 2.70 -16.77
CA VAL A 19 -2.07 2.73 -15.54
C VAL A 19 -2.94 2.49 -14.31
N ILE A 20 -4.08 3.16 -14.22
CA ILE A 20 -5.02 2.98 -13.11
C ILE A 20 -5.62 1.57 -13.13
N ALA A 21 -5.99 1.04 -14.30
CA ALA A 21 -6.48 -0.33 -14.41
C ALA A 21 -5.44 -1.33 -13.93
N LEU A 22 -4.18 -1.19 -14.32
CA LEU A 22 -3.10 -2.07 -13.88
C LEU A 22 -2.86 -1.97 -12.37
N HIS A 23 -2.97 -0.76 -11.79
CA HIS A 23 -2.93 -0.56 -10.34
C HIS A 23 -4.04 -1.33 -9.62
N ILE A 24 -5.28 -1.23 -10.11
CA ILE A 24 -6.45 -1.94 -9.55
C ILE A 24 -6.28 -3.47 -9.69
N VAL A 25 -5.72 -3.94 -10.79
CA VAL A 25 -5.35 -5.35 -10.96
C VAL A 25 -4.36 -5.77 -9.88
N GLY A 26 -3.30 -4.98 -9.64
CA GLY A 26 -2.38 -5.23 -8.52
C GLY A 26 -3.08 -5.30 -7.16
N MET A 27 -4.05 -4.39 -6.93
CA MET A 27 -4.80 -4.32 -5.68
C MET A 27 -5.70 -5.53 -5.40
N TYR A 28 -6.37 -6.09 -6.42
CA TYR A 28 -7.46 -7.06 -6.18
C TYR A 28 -7.28 -8.40 -6.90
N PHE A 29 -6.73 -8.44 -8.11
CA PHE A 29 -6.69 -9.65 -8.93
C PHE A 29 -5.93 -10.80 -8.27
N PHE A 30 -4.81 -10.47 -7.61
CA PHE A 30 -3.93 -11.47 -7.00
C PHE A 30 -4.34 -11.90 -5.59
N ALA A 31 -5.47 -11.39 -5.05
CA ALA A 31 -5.85 -11.60 -3.66
C ALA A 31 -5.86 -13.08 -3.19
N PRO A 32 -6.37 -14.07 -3.97
CA PRO A 32 -6.34 -15.47 -3.55
C PRO A 32 -4.91 -16.01 -3.34
N TRP A 33 -3.99 -15.71 -4.26
CA TRP A 33 -2.59 -16.14 -4.19
C TRP A 33 -1.84 -15.43 -3.05
N ILE A 34 -2.13 -14.14 -2.85
CA ILE A 34 -1.56 -13.38 -1.74
C ILE A 34 -2.06 -13.92 -0.40
N GLY A 35 -3.33 -14.31 -0.29
CA GLY A 35 -3.87 -15.00 0.90
C GLY A 35 -3.06 -16.25 1.25
N MET A 36 -2.87 -17.15 0.28
CA MET A 36 -2.04 -18.35 0.47
C MET A 36 -0.59 -18.03 0.84
N PHE A 37 -0.03 -16.96 0.29
CA PHE A 37 1.33 -16.50 0.61
C PHE A 37 1.42 -15.98 2.05
N VAL A 38 0.47 -15.15 2.48
CA VAL A 38 0.41 -14.55 3.83
C VAL A 38 0.31 -15.65 4.89
N GLU A 39 -0.54 -16.65 4.67
CA GLU A 39 -0.69 -17.78 5.59
C GLU A 39 0.61 -18.59 5.73
N ARG A 40 1.32 -18.84 4.62
CA ARG A 40 2.58 -19.62 4.65
C ARG A 40 3.75 -18.86 5.27
N VAL A 41 3.89 -17.58 4.97
CA VAL A 41 5.04 -16.77 5.40
C VAL A 41 4.85 -16.19 6.81
N GLY A 42 3.60 -16.08 7.25
CA GLY A 42 3.19 -15.50 8.51
C GLY A 42 2.90 -14.00 8.39
N HIS A 43 1.87 -13.56 9.11
CA HIS A 43 1.25 -12.24 8.93
C HIS A 43 2.25 -11.07 9.05
N ILE A 44 3.07 -11.04 10.11
CA ILE A 44 4.02 -9.93 10.33
C ILE A 44 5.08 -9.84 9.23
N ARG A 45 5.59 -10.99 8.75
CA ARG A 45 6.58 -11.02 7.67
C ARG A 45 5.94 -10.59 6.34
N ALA A 46 4.69 -10.97 6.11
CA ALA A 46 3.95 -10.52 4.94
C ALA A 46 3.73 -8.99 4.95
N VAL A 47 3.41 -8.38 6.10
CA VAL A 47 3.34 -6.91 6.22
C VAL A 47 4.67 -6.26 5.84
N MET A 48 5.81 -6.82 6.28
CA MET A 48 7.13 -6.30 5.88
C MET A 48 7.36 -6.40 4.37
N VAL A 49 6.99 -7.51 3.74
CA VAL A 49 7.07 -7.68 2.29
C VAL A 49 6.21 -6.65 1.57
N GLY A 50 4.96 -6.47 2.00
CA GLY A 50 4.06 -5.44 1.46
C GLY A 50 4.66 -4.04 1.56
N ALA A 51 5.23 -3.69 2.73
CA ALA A 51 5.89 -2.41 2.95
C ALA A 51 7.09 -2.18 2.01
N VAL A 52 7.92 -3.20 1.80
CA VAL A 52 9.05 -3.15 0.86
C VAL A 52 8.54 -2.97 -0.57
N VAL A 53 7.53 -3.72 -0.99
CA VAL A 53 6.97 -3.65 -2.35
C VAL A 53 6.34 -2.28 -2.61
N MET A 54 5.62 -1.70 -1.63
CA MET A 54 5.12 -0.33 -1.72
C MET A 54 6.25 0.70 -1.79
N GLY A 55 7.30 0.53 -0.99
CA GLY A 55 8.50 1.37 -1.03
C GLY A 55 9.18 1.33 -2.40
N LEU A 56 9.34 0.16 -3.00
CA LEU A 56 9.89 0.02 -4.35
C LEU A 56 8.98 0.67 -5.40
N GLY A 57 7.66 0.53 -5.27
CA GLY A 57 6.70 1.16 -6.17
C GLY A 57 6.77 2.70 -6.13
N THR A 58 6.86 3.26 -4.93
CA THR A 58 6.98 4.72 -4.72
C THR A 58 8.32 5.27 -5.22
N VAL A 59 9.44 4.61 -4.90
CA VAL A 59 10.77 4.99 -5.43
C VAL A 59 10.79 4.90 -6.97
N THR A 60 10.18 3.86 -7.55
CA THR A 60 10.07 3.74 -9.01
C THR A 60 9.27 4.90 -9.59
N ALA A 61 8.19 5.33 -8.93
CA ALA A 61 7.40 6.49 -9.36
C ALA A 61 8.17 7.82 -9.22
N VAL A 62 9.04 7.98 -8.21
CA VAL A 62 9.94 9.14 -8.09
C VAL A 62 10.94 9.19 -9.24
N VAL A 63 11.60 8.06 -9.52
CA VAL A 63 12.64 7.94 -10.55
C VAL A 63 12.04 7.96 -11.96
N ALA A 64 10.77 7.63 -12.12
CA ALA A 64 10.09 7.59 -13.42
C ALA A 64 10.22 8.90 -14.20
N GLY A 65 10.23 10.06 -13.51
CA GLY A 65 10.20 11.37 -14.15
C GLY A 65 9.01 11.45 -15.12
N TYR A 66 9.31 11.41 -16.43
CA TYR A 66 8.31 11.43 -17.50
C TYR A 66 8.16 10.10 -18.26
N VAL A 67 8.86 9.04 -17.86
CA VAL A 67 8.86 7.74 -18.55
C VAL A 67 7.60 6.97 -18.16
N PRO A 68 6.62 6.78 -19.08
CA PRO A 68 5.34 6.18 -18.72
C PRO A 68 5.48 4.74 -18.23
N ALA A 69 6.41 3.97 -18.80
CA ALA A 69 6.64 2.57 -18.42
C ALA A 69 7.02 2.41 -16.94
N LEU A 70 7.82 3.33 -16.38
CA LEU A 70 8.18 3.30 -14.96
C LEU A 70 7.00 3.67 -14.07
N ILE A 71 6.11 4.56 -14.52
CA ILE A 71 4.85 4.86 -13.82
C ILE A 71 3.94 3.62 -13.77
N PHE A 72 3.85 2.85 -14.87
CA PHE A 72 3.10 1.58 -14.89
C PHE A 72 3.65 0.59 -13.85
N VAL A 73 4.97 0.35 -13.86
CA VAL A 73 5.61 -0.57 -12.92
C VAL A 73 5.45 -0.08 -11.48
N GLY A 74 5.69 1.21 -11.22
CA GLY A 74 5.57 1.80 -9.90
C GLY A 74 4.17 1.66 -9.31
N LEU A 75 3.13 2.01 -10.08
CA LEU A 75 1.75 1.88 -9.62
C LEU A 75 1.29 0.42 -9.49
N TRP A 76 1.73 -0.47 -10.37
CA TRP A 76 1.45 -1.90 -10.24
C TRP A 76 2.04 -2.47 -8.94
N LEU A 77 3.32 -2.18 -8.67
CA LEU A 77 3.99 -2.57 -7.42
C LEU A 77 3.28 -1.97 -6.20
N LEU A 78 2.88 -0.70 -6.27
CA LEU A 78 2.14 -0.05 -5.19
C LEU A 78 0.81 -0.78 -4.87
N GLY A 79 0.07 -1.16 -5.92
CA GLY A 79 -1.17 -1.93 -5.76
C GLY A 79 -0.93 -3.31 -5.17
N LEU A 80 0.11 -4.01 -5.63
CA LEU A 80 0.48 -5.33 -5.12
C LEU A 80 0.92 -5.29 -3.65
N GLY A 81 1.75 -4.32 -3.29
CA GLY A 81 2.21 -4.14 -1.90
C GLY A 81 1.06 -3.77 -0.95
N TRP A 82 0.12 -2.95 -1.41
CA TRP A 82 -1.11 -2.64 -0.67
C TRP A 82 -1.96 -3.90 -0.43
N ASN A 83 -2.12 -4.75 -1.44
CA ASN A 83 -2.87 -6.01 -1.34
C ASN A 83 -2.28 -6.93 -0.26
N VAL A 84 -0.96 -7.15 -0.29
CA VAL A 84 -0.24 -7.92 0.74
C VAL A 84 -0.43 -7.33 2.13
N GLY A 85 -0.30 -6.01 2.26
CA GLY A 85 -0.47 -5.30 3.53
C GLY A 85 -1.90 -5.41 4.07
N LEU A 86 -2.90 -5.27 3.21
CA LEU A 86 -4.32 -5.35 3.58
C LEU A 86 -4.67 -6.75 4.09
N ILE A 87 -4.35 -7.80 3.32
CA ILE A 87 -4.67 -9.18 3.69
C ILE A 87 -3.96 -9.55 5.01
N ALA A 88 -2.68 -9.25 5.14
CA ALA A 88 -1.93 -9.54 6.37
C ALA A 88 -2.42 -8.72 7.56
N GLY A 89 -2.73 -7.44 7.36
CA GLY A 89 -3.24 -6.54 8.39
C GLY A 89 -4.62 -6.95 8.91
N SER A 90 -5.56 -7.28 8.01
CA SER A 90 -6.89 -7.78 8.38
C SER A 90 -6.81 -9.12 9.11
N ALA A 91 -5.89 -10.01 8.72
CA ALA A 91 -5.66 -11.26 9.45
C ALA A 91 -5.14 -11.00 10.88
N ILE A 92 -4.19 -10.07 11.06
CA ILE A 92 -3.71 -9.68 12.40
C ILE A 92 -4.84 -9.09 13.24
N LEU A 93 -5.64 -8.22 12.65
CA LEU A 93 -6.71 -7.51 13.36
C LEU A 93 -7.83 -8.46 13.82
N THR A 94 -8.29 -9.34 12.93
CA THR A 94 -9.37 -10.29 13.21
C THR A 94 -8.94 -11.41 14.17
N THR A 95 -7.66 -11.77 14.20
CA THR A 95 -7.11 -12.74 15.16
C THR A 95 -6.80 -12.13 16.52
N ALA A 96 -6.72 -10.80 16.64
CA ALA A 96 -6.49 -10.10 17.89
C ALA A 96 -7.77 -9.90 18.73
N VAL A 97 -8.95 -10.22 18.19
CA VAL A 97 -10.24 -9.97 18.83
C VAL A 97 -11.13 -11.22 18.85
N PRO A 98 -12.06 -11.34 19.82
CA PRO A 98 -13.05 -12.42 19.85
C PRO A 98 -13.90 -12.46 18.57
N GLU A 99 -14.39 -13.66 18.20
CA GLU A 99 -15.14 -13.85 16.95
C GLU A 99 -16.36 -12.92 16.82
N VAL A 100 -17.08 -12.70 17.93
CA VAL A 100 -18.26 -11.83 18.00
C VAL A 100 -17.98 -10.37 17.61
N SER A 101 -16.75 -9.87 17.81
CA SER A 101 -16.38 -8.48 17.49
C SER A 101 -15.61 -8.35 16.18
N ARG A 102 -15.26 -9.45 15.49
CA ARG A 102 -14.47 -9.41 14.24
C ARG A 102 -15.11 -8.57 13.15
N VAL A 103 -16.43 -8.68 12.99
CA VAL A 103 -17.18 -7.92 11.96
C VAL A 103 -17.14 -6.43 12.24
N GLU A 104 -17.37 -6.02 13.49
CA GLU A 104 -17.34 -4.61 13.91
C GLU A 104 -15.95 -4.00 13.75
N VAL A 105 -14.92 -4.74 14.15
CA VAL A 105 -13.53 -4.30 14.09
C VAL A 105 -13.05 -4.19 12.63
N GLN A 106 -13.43 -5.15 11.77
CA GLN A 106 -13.13 -5.07 10.33
C GLN A 106 -13.87 -3.89 9.68
N GLY A 107 -15.14 -3.67 10.01
CA GLY A 107 -15.89 -2.52 9.52
C GLY A 107 -15.27 -1.17 9.93
N THR A 108 -14.78 -1.09 11.17
CA THR A 108 -14.04 0.09 11.65
C THR A 108 -12.73 0.29 10.89
N ALA A 109 -12.01 -0.80 10.61
CA ALA A 109 -10.77 -0.73 9.81
C ALA A 109 -11.05 -0.27 8.37
N ASP A 110 -12.09 -0.80 7.73
CA ASP A 110 -12.47 -0.43 6.36
C ASP A 110 -12.95 1.03 6.28
N LEU A 111 -13.70 1.50 7.28
CA LEU A 111 -14.10 2.90 7.40
C LEU A 111 -12.89 3.82 7.59
N THR A 112 -11.97 3.45 8.49
CA THR A 112 -10.75 4.23 8.75
C THR A 112 -9.88 4.30 7.50
N MET A 113 -9.69 3.17 6.81
CA MET A 113 -8.97 3.12 5.53
C MET A 113 -9.62 4.02 4.48
N SER A 114 -10.95 3.95 4.33
CA SER A 114 -11.69 4.77 3.37
C SER A 114 -11.60 6.26 3.70
N PHE A 115 -11.70 6.63 4.98
CA PHE A 115 -11.56 8.00 5.45
C PHE A 115 -10.15 8.54 5.18
N CYS A 116 -9.10 7.81 5.56
CA CYS A 116 -7.72 8.16 5.27
C CYS A 116 -7.47 8.28 3.76
N GLY A 117 -8.01 7.34 2.96
CA GLY A 117 -7.93 7.38 1.51
C GLY A 117 -8.62 8.61 0.91
N GLY A 118 -9.79 8.99 1.42
CA GLY A 118 -10.50 10.21 1.02
C GLY A 118 -9.72 11.48 1.35
N VAL A 119 -9.20 11.59 2.57
CA VAL A 119 -8.35 12.73 2.99
C VAL A 119 -7.08 12.82 2.15
N ALA A 120 -6.42 11.70 1.88
CA ALA A 120 -5.23 11.64 1.04
C ALA A 120 -5.56 12.03 -0.41
N ALA A 121 -6.66 11.53 -0.97
CA ALA A 121 -7.10 11.88 -2.33
C ALA A 121 -7.43 13.38 -2.44
N PHE A 122 -8.15 13.94 -1.48
CA PHE A 122 -8.48 15.37 -1.44
C PHE A 122 -7.24 16.25 -1.33
N SER A 123 -6.33 15.95 -0.40
CA SER A 123 -5.10 16.72 -0.19
C SER A 123 -4.09 16.57 -1.34
N SER A 124 -4.05 15.41 -2.00
CA SER A 124 -3.08 15.13 -3.07
C SER A 124 -3.12 16.13 -4.24
N GLY A 125 -4.30 16.68 -4.56
CA GLY A 125 -4.47 17.69 -5.61
C GLY A 125 -3.76 19.00 -5.28
N PHE A 126 -3.95 19.50 -4.06
CA PHE A 126 -3.31 20.72 -3.57
C PHE A 126 -1.79 20.56 -3.50
N ILE A 127 -1.32 19.42 -2.98
CA ILE A 127 0.11 19.14 -2.87
C ILE A 127 0.75 19.10 -4.26
N LYS A 128 0.11 18.42 -5.24
CA LYS A 128 0.64 18.36 -6.61
C LYS A 128 0.70 19.76 -7.22
N ALA A 129 -0.34 20.57 -7.03
CA ALA A 129 -0.41 21.92 -7.59
C ALA A 129 0.65 22.87 -7.00
N ALA A 130 0.94 22.75 -5.70
CA ALA A 130 1.89 23.62 -5.02
C ALA A 130 3.36 23.16 -5.13
N TRP A 131 3.62 21.86 -5.04
CA TRP A 131 4.96 21.30 -4.87
C TRP A 131 5.33 20.18 -5.86
N GLY A 132 4.43 19.82 -6.77
CA GLY A 132 4.69 18.83 -7.81
C GLY A 132 4.50 17.38 -7.37
N TYR A 133 4.66 16.46 -8.32
CA TYR A 133 4.38 15.03 -8.14
C TYR A 133 5.43 14.31 -7.26
N HIS A 134 6.68 14.75 -7.30
CA HIS A 134 7.78 14.14 -6.54
C HIS A 134 7.53 14.16 -5.04
N LEU A 135 7.02 15.27 -4.48
CA LEU A 135 6.75 15.38 -3.05
C LEU A 135 5.68 14.37 -2.58
N LEU A 136 4.67 14.09 -3.40
CA LEU A 136 3.68 13.05 -3.09
C LEU A 136 4.33 11.66 -3.02
N ALA A 137 5.21 11.36 -3.99
CA ALA A 137 5.87 10.06 -4.07
C ALA A 137 6.90 9.89 -2.94
N ASP A 138 7.62 10.94 -2.56
CA ASP A 138 8.53 10.94 -1.41
C ASP A 138 7.77 10.75 -0.09
N ALA A 139 6.66 11.48 0.11
CA ALA A 139 5.82 11.32 1.29
C ALA A 139 5.29 9.88 1.42
N ALA A 140 4.85 9.28 0.31
CA ALA A 140 4.40 7.88 0.29
C ALA A 140 5.55 6.90 0.59
N THR A 141 6.77 7.20 0.14
CA THR A 141 7.98 6.43 0.46
C THR A 141 8.28 6.47 1.97
N VAL A 142 8.20 7.66 2.58
CA VAL A 142 8.39 7.83 4.03
C VAL A 142 7.36 7.03 4.82
N VAL A 143 6.08 7.11 4.45
CA VAL A 143 5.01 6.35 5.11
C VAL A 143 5.25 4.84 4.98
N SER A 144 5.67 4.36 3.80
CA SER A 144 6.02 2.95 3.59
C SER A 144 7.22 2.53 4.43
N GLY A 145 8.23 3.39 4.57
CA GLY A 145 9.38 3.17 5.44
C GLY A 145 9.01 3.09 6.92
N LEU A 146 8.12 3.98 7.39
CA LEU A 146 7.59 3.94 8.76
C LEU A 146 6.83 2.64 9.03
N LEU A 147 5.98 2.21 8.09
CA LEU A 147 5.28 0.93 8.17
C LEU A 147 6.28 -0.24 8.31
N LEU A 148 7.35 -0.24 7.51
CA LEU A 148 8.39 -1.27 7.57
C LEU A 148 9.11 -1.28 8.93
N VAL A 149 9.47 -0.12 9.46
CA VAL A 149 10.11 0.00 10.79
C VAL A 149 9.19 -0.51 11.89
N LEU A 150 7.91 -0.15 11.86
CA LEU A 150 6.93 -0.63 12.84
C LEU A 150 6.76 -2.16 12.75
N ALA A 151 6.62 -2.71 11.54
CA ALA A 151 6.52 -4.15 11.33
C ALA A 151 7.77 -4.89 11.82
N TYR A 152 8.96 -4.34 11.56
CA TYR A 152 10.23 -4.91 12.01
C TYR A 152 10.37 -4.88 13.53
N THR A 153 10.03 -3.77 14.20
CA THR A 153 10.08 -3.69 15.66
C THR A 153 9.12 -4.67 16.33
N GLN A 154 7.92 -4.87 15.77
CA GLN A 154 6.97 -5.88 16.24
C GLN A 154 7.49 -7.31 16.02
N PHE A 155 8.13 -7.57 14.88
CA PHE A 155 8.78 -8.86 14.61
C PHE A 155 9.89 -9.18 15.61
N LEU A 156 10.70 -8.19 15.99
CA LEU A 156 11.72 -8.38 17.03
C LEU A 156 11.09 -8.62 18.40
N ARG A 157 9.98 -7.95 18.73
CA ARG A 157 9.24 -8.16 19.99
C ARG A 157 8.61 -9.54 20.08
N SER A 158 8.02 -10.05 18.99
CA SER A 158 7.42 -11.39 18.99
C SER A 158 8.46 -12.51 19.15
N ARG A 159 9.68 -12.32 18.61
CA ARG A 159 10.80 -13.25 18.86
C ARG A 159 11.33 -13.21 20.30
N ARG A 160 11.12 -12.12 21.03
CA ARG A 160 11.65 -11.93 22.40
C ARG A 160 10.73 -12.44 23.50
N ARG A 161 9.48 -12.82 23.22
CA ARG A 161 8.62 -13.50 24.20
C ARG A 161 9.01 -14.98 24.23
N PRO A 162 9.73 -15.47 25.26
CA PRO A 162 9.86 -16.90 25.45
C PRO A 162 8.46 -17.42 25.74
N VAL A 163 8.08 -18.53 25.11
CA VAL A 163 6.92 -19.30 25.55
C VAL A 163 7.26 -19.76 26.96
N LEU A 164 6.69 -19.11 27.98
CA LEU A 164 6.64 -19.68 29.32
C LEU A 164 5.68 -20.85 29.21
N ALA A 165 6.28 -22.04 29.03
CA ALA A 165 5.63 -23.33 29.13
C ALA A 165 5.28 -23.63 30.60
#